data_AF-A0A395GNW0-F1
#
_entry.id   AF-A0A395GNW0-F1
#
_cell.length_a   1.000
_cell.length_b   1.000
_cell.length_c   1.000
_cell.angle_alpha   90.00
_cell.angle_beta   90.00
_cell.angle_gamma   90.00
#
_symmetry.space_group_name_H-M   'P 1'
#
loop_
_entity.id
_entity.type
_entity.pdbx_description
1 polymer ?
#
loop_
_entity_poly.entity_id
_entity_poly.type
_entity_poly.pdbx_seq_one_letter_code
_entity_poly.pdbx_strand_id
1 'polypeptide(L)'
;MFNPTVLHLISGTDIDRPMNALTLTHDLHRLFGNFEVAFEPVQNQAHTYKIDYVKTKRIWRSYKLPIIRKLYITPDRNIEPPSPELLEIHRAIGRILHLSAAGEHIDRVIQDMENLKGGPVCSDGSSRIGEYINYKLASQLGWTHVY
;
A
#
# COMPACT_ATOMS: atom_id res chain seq x y z
N MET A 1 14.17 6.10 -9.83
CA MET A 1 13.96 5.79 -8.40
C MET A 1 13.05 6.80 -7.73
N PHE A 2 13.00 8.06 -8.15
CA PHE A 2 11.82 8.91 -7.92
C PHE A 2 11.53 9.69 -9.21
N ASN A 3 10.34 9.52 -9.77
CA ASN A 3 9.87 10.34 -10.88
C ASN A 3 9.18 11.55 -10.24
N PRO A 4 9.83 12.74 -10.19
CA PRO A 4 9.29 13.91 -9.50
C PRO A 4 7.96 14.37 -10.10
N THR A 5 7.71 13.99 -11.35
CA THR A 5 6.43 14.20 -12.02
C THR A 5 5.32 13.49 -11.24
N VAL A 6 5.50 12.33 -10.62
CA VAL A 6 4.39 11.59 -10.00
C VAL A 6 3.80 12.31 -8.77
N LEU A 7 4.48 13.29 -8.17
CA LEU A 7 3.93 14.05 -7.05
C LEU A 7 2.58 14.71 -7.39
N HIS A 8 2.38 15.17 -8.64
CA HIS A 8 1.09 15.77 -9.02
C HIS A 8 -0.04 14.73 -9.01
N LEU A 9 0.25 13.46 -9.33
CA LEU A 9 -0.76 12.39 -9.40
C LEU A 9 -1.32 11.99 -8.03
N ILE A 10 -0.60 12.34 -6.94
CA ILE A 10 -1.01 12.02 -5.56
C ILE A 10 -1.27 13.28 -4.73
N SER A 11 -1.32 14.45 -5.37
CA SER A 11 -1.54 15.73 -4.70
C SER A 11 -2.94 16.29 -4.97
N GLY A 12 -3.53 16.94 -3.97
CA GLY A 12 -4.79 17.66 -4.12
C GLY A 12 -5.92 16.76 -4.61
N THR A 13 -6.68 17.24 -5.60
CA THR A 13 -7.84 16.52 -6.16
C THR A 13 -7.45 15.41 -7.14
N ASP A 14 -6.20 15.34 -7.59
CA ASP A 14 -5.77 14.34 -8.58
C ASP A 14 -5.70 12.92 -7.97
N ILE A 15 -5.58 12.81 -6.64
CA ILE A 15 -5.51 11.52 -5.94
C ILE A 15 -6.81 10.70 -6.07
N ASP A 16 -7.96 11.37 -6.22
CA ASP A 16 -9.28 10.72 -6.30
C ASP A 16 -9.71 10.43 -7.75
N ARG A 17 -8.81 10.64 -8.72
CA ARG A 17 -9.11 10.38 -10.13
C ARG A 17 -9.21 8.88 -10.43
N PRO A 18 -10.00 8.48 -11.45
CA PRO A 18 -10.13 7.08 -11.85
C PRO A 18 -8.80 6.38 -12.17
N MET A 19 -7.78 7.12 -12.61
CA MET A 19 -6.45 6.55 -12.85
C MET A 19 -5.76 6.01 -11.58
N ASN A 20 -6.19 6.43 -10.39
CA ASN A 20 -5.73 5.91 -9.10
C ASN A 20 -6.73 4.90 -8.49
N ALA A 21 -7.70 4.42 -9.27
CA ALA A 21 -8.70 3.48 -8.81
C ALA A 21 -8.54 2.12 -9.51
N LEU A 22 -8.76 1.03 -8.76
CA LEU A 22 -8.79 -0.32 -9.30
C LEU A 22 -9.91 -1.12 -8.60
N THR A 23 -10.78 -1.77 -9.37
CA THR A 23 -11.77 -2.68 -8.81
C THR A 23 -11.16 -4.08 -8.65
N LEU A 24 -11.25 -4.62 -7.44
CA LEU A 24 -10.70 -5.92 -7.07
C LEU A 24 -11.74 -6.75 -6.33
N THR A 25 -11.61 -8.07 -6.37
CA THR A 25 -12.36 -8.94 -5.44
C THR A 25 -11.94 -8.62 -4.01
N HIS A 26 -12.82 -8.87 -3.04
CA HIS A 26 -12.57 -8.55 -1.63
C HIS A 26 -11.19 -8.99 -1.13
N ASP A 27 -10.79 -10.24 -1.38
CA ASP A 27 -9.50 -10.73 -0.90
C ASP A 27 -8.32 -10.10 -1.65
N LEU A 28 -8.43 -9.87 -2.97
CA LEU A 28 -7.36 -9.16 -3.71
C LEU A 28 -7.25 -7.71 -3.27
N HIS A 29 -8.36 -7.04 -2.97
CA HIS A 29 -8.39 -5.70 -2.42
C HIS A 29 -7.61 -5.64 -1.10
N ARG A 30 -7.85 -6.59 -0.18
CA ARG A 30 -7.10 -6.70 1.07
C ARG A 30 -5.61 -6.96 0.82
N LEU A 31 -5.26 -7.91 -0.06
CA LEU A 31 -3.87 -8.22 -0.38
C LEU A 31 -3.15 -7.00 -1.01
N PHE A 32 -3.83 -6.25 -1.87
CA PHE A 32 -3.30 -5.06 -2.52
C PHE A 32 -3.09 -3.94 -1.50
N GLY A 33 -4.10 -3.64 -0.66
CA GLY A 33 -3.99 -2.64 0.40
C GLY A 33 -2.86 -2.94 1.41
N ASN A 34 -2.63 -4.22 1.71
CA ASN A 34 -1.56 -4.66 2.60
C ASN A 34 -0.18 -4.79 1.91
N PHE A 35 -0.06 -4.36 0.65
CA PHE A 35 1.18 -4.48 -0.14
C PHE A 35 1.72 -5.91 -0.27
N GLU A 36 0.84 -6.91 -0.23
CA GLU A 36 1.22 -8.33 -0.31
C GLU A 36 1.24 -8.87 -1.74
N VAL A 37 0.55 -8.21 -2.67
CA VAL A 37 0.55 -8.49 -4.11
C VAL A 37 0.91 -7.22 -4.88
N ALA A 38 1.54 -7.37 -6.03
CA ALA A 38 1.93 -6.25 -6.88
C ALA A 38 1.61 -6.51 -8.36
N PHE A 39 1.47 -5.43 -9.12
CA PHE A 39 1.17 -5.43 -10.54
C PHE A 39 2.43 -5.02 -11.30
N GLU A 40 3.10 -5.97 -11.94
CA GLU A 40 4.29 -5.71 -12.76
C GLU A 40 3.88 -5.57 -14.23
N PRO A 41 4.19 -4.46 -14.91
CA PRO A 41 3.83 -4.26 -16.30
C PRO A 41 4.51 -5.30 -17.20
N VAL A 42 3.75 -5.89 -18.12
CA VAL A 42 4.30 -6.78 -19.15
C VAL A 42 4.82 -5.92 -20.30
N GLN A 43 6.09 -6.13 -20.67
CA GLN A 43 6.73 -5.38 -21.74
C GLN A 43 5.94 -5.48 -23.05
N ASN A 44 5.80 -4.35 -23.74
CA ASN A 44 5.12 -4.24 -25.03
C ASN A 44 3.62 -4.64 -25.01
N GLN A 45 2.98 -4.70 -23.83
CA GLN A 45 1.56 -5.00 -23.71
C GLN A 45 0.87 -3.96 -22.84
N ALA A 46 0.21 -3.00 -23.50
CA ALA A 46 -0.51 -1.93 -22.82
C ALA A 46 -1.61 -2.47 -21.88
N HIS A 47 -1.62 -1.96 -20.65
CA HIS A 47 -2.56 -2.33 -19.59
C HIS A 47 -2.54 -3.83 -19.22
N THR A 48 -1.45 -4.54 -19.54
CA THR A 48 -1.26 -5.93 -19.14
C THR A 48 -0.22 -6.02 -18.04
N TYR A 49 -0.57 -6.76 -16.98
CA TYR A 49 0.27 -6.89 -15.80
C TYR A 49 0.41 -8.36 -15.40
N LYS A 50 1.61 -8.72 -14.97
CA LYS A 50 1.87 -9.91 -14.17
C LYS A 50 1.53 -9.55 -12.71
N ILE A 51 0.52 -10.22 -12.16
CA ILE A 51 0.11 -10.08 -10.78
C ILE A 51 0.74 -11.22 -9.98
N ASP A 52 1.53 -10.87 -8.97
CA ASP A 52 2.27 -11.83 -8.15
C ASP A 52 2.34 -11.38 -6.70
N TYR A 53 2.66 -12.31 -5.79
CA TYR A 53 2.96 -11.96 -4.41
C TYR A 53 4.29 -11.23 -4.32
N VAL A 54 4.35 -10.18 -3.48
CA VAL A 54 5.61 -9.51 -3.14
C VAL A 54 6.53 -10.47 -2.38
N LYS A 55 5.96 -11.27 -1.46
CA LYS A 55 6.67 -12.31 -0.71
C LYS A 55 6.52 -13.67 -1.38
N THR A 56 7.59 -14.16 -2.01
CA THR A 56 7.58 -15.41 -2.78
C THR A 56 7.40 -16.66 -1.90
N LYS A 57 7.73 -16.62 -0.60
CA LYS A 57 7.64 -17.77 0.32
C LYS A 57 6.42 -17.74 1.25
N ARG A 58 5.32 -17.10 0.85
CA ARG A 58 4.09 -17.08 1.66
C ARG A 58 3.50 -18.49 1.77
N ILE A 59 3.32 -18.97 3.01
CA ILE A 59 2.82 -20.32 3.34
C ILE A 59 1.34 -20.48 2.97
N TRP A 60 0.53 -19.44 3.22
CA TRP A 60 -0.90 -19.40 2.90
C TRP A 60 -1.17 -18.45 1.74
N ARG A 61 -1.49 -19.01 0.57
CA ARG A 61 -1.82 -18.26 -0.65
C ARG A 61 -3.31 -18.42 -0.97
N SER A 62 -4.08 -17.34 -0.81
CA SER A 62 -5.52 -17.32 -1.14
C SER A 62 -5.77 -17.43 -2.65
N TYR A 63 -4.80 -17.01 -3.47
CA TYR A 63 -4.86 -17.06 -4.93
C TYR A 63 -3.70 -17.85 -5.54
N LYS A 64 -4.00 -18.55 -6.64
CA LYS A 64 -3.01 -19.17 -7.53
C LYS A 64 -2.31 -18.07 -8.36
N LEU A 65 -1.30 -17.45 -7.77
CA LEU A 65 -0.41 -16.48 -8.43
C LEU A 65 0.98 -17.12 -8.70
N PRO A 66 1.72 -16.67 -9.74
CA PRO A 66 1.43 -15.51 -10.60
C PRO A 66 0.37 -15.76 -11.68
N ILE A 67 -0.30 -14.69 -12.10
CA ILE A 67 -1.17 -14.67 -13.29
C ILE A 67 -0.86 -13.46 -14.16
N ILE A 68 -1.13 -13.57 -15.46
CA ILE A 68 -1.12 -12.43 -16.38
C ILE A 68 -2.55 -11.98 -16.62
N ARG A 69 -2.81 -10.68 -16.44
CA ARG A 69 -4.13 -10.08 -16.64
C ARG A 69 -3.99 -8.76 -17.39
N LYS A 70 -4.84 -8.61 -18.41
CA LYS A 70 -5.09 -7.33 -19.04
C LYS A 70 -6.21 -6.64 -18.28
N LEU A 71 -5.93 -5.46 -17.73
CA LEU A 71 -6.93 -4.66 -17.04
C LEU A 71 -7.92 -4.10 -18.06
N TYR A 72 -9.19 -4.05 -17.66
CA TYR A 72 -10.26 -3.55 -18.51
C TYR A 72 -10.11 -2.04 -18.73
N ILE A 73 -10.37 -1.62 -19.96
CA ILE A 73 -10.46 -0.22 -20.37
C ILE A 73 -11.85 -0.08 -20.96
N THR A 74 -12.57 0.99 -20.62
CA THR A 74 -13.88 1.21 -21.20
C THR A 74 -13.75 1.37 -22.73
N PRO A 75 -14.67 0.78 -23.53
CA PRO A 75 -14.60 0.84 -25.00
C PRO A 75 -14.54 2.26 -25.54
N ASP A 76 -15.24 3.18 -24.88
CA ASP A 76 -15.32 4.60 -25.19
C ASP A 76 -14.14 5.43 -24.65
N ARG A 77 -13.28 4.83 -23.80
CA ARG A 77 -12.17 5.49 -23.09
C ARG A 77 -12.57 6.73 -22.29
N ASN A 78 -13.83 6.81 -21.87
CA ASN A 78 -14.30 7.93 -21.05
C ASN A 78 -13.84 7.84 -19.58
N ILE A 79 -13.37 6.66 -19.14
CA ILE A 79 -12.80 6.46 -17.81
C ILE A 79 -11.30 6.21 -17.97
N GLU A 80 -10.50 7.00 -17.27
CA GLU A 80 -9.05 6.83 -17.24
C GLU A 80 -8.69 5.45 -16.64
N PRO A 81 -7.85 4.66 -17.32
CA PRO A 81 -7.43 3.37 -16.78
C PRO A 81 -6.46 3.55 -15.60
N PRO A 82 -6.30 2.52 -14.76
CA PRO A 82 -5.31 2.53 -13.69
C PRO A 82 -3.92 2.89 -14.22
N SER A 83 -3.28 3.87 -13.59
CA SER A 83 -1.98 4.40 -14.01
C SER A 83 -0.88 3.35 -13.78
N PRO A 84 -0.09 3.00 -14.82
CA PRO A 84 1.08 2.14 -14.64
C PRO A 84 2.10 2.71 -13.65
N GLU A 85 2.21 4.03 -13.55
CA GLU A 85 3.16 4.71 -12.67
C GLU A 85 2.76 4.56 -11.20
N LEU A 86 1.46 4.70 -10.89
CA LEU A 86 0.93 4.51 -9.54
C LEU A 86 1.05 3.04 -9.10
N LEU A 87 0.81 2.09 -10.02
CA LEU A 87 1.01 0.66 -9.76
C LEU A 87 2.50 0.31 -9.51
N GLU A 88 3.44 0.95 -10.22
CA GLU A 88 4.86 0.74 -9.98
C GLU A 88 5.32 1.34 -8.64
N ILE A 89 4.74 2.48 -8.22
CA ILE A 89 4.96 3.04 -6.87
C ILE A 89 4.45 2.08 -5.80
N HIS A 90 3.22 1.56 -5.95
CA HIS A 90 2.67 0.56 -5.04
C HIS A 90 3.61 -0.65 -4.91
N ARG A 91 4.09 -1.17 -6.05
CA ARG A 91 5.06 -2.28 -6.08
C ARG A 91 6.37 -1.94 -5.38
N ALA A 92 6.91 -0.73 -5.60
CA ALA A 92 8.13 -0.27 -4.96
C ALA A 92 7.97 -0.19 -3.44
N ILE A 93 6.87 0.39 -2.95
CA ILE A 93 6.53 0.46 -1.52
C ILE A 93 6.44 -0.94 -0.94
N GLY A 94 5.69 -1.85 -1.58
CA GLY A 94 5.56 -3.23 -1.08
C GLY A 94 6.90 -3.95 -0.99
N ARG A 95 7.78 -3.77 -1.99
CA ARG A 95 9.15 -4.31 -1.93
C ARG A 95 9.96 -3.73 -0.79
N ILE A 96 9.91 -2.41 -0.56
CA ILE A 96 10.62 -1.75 0.54
C ILE A 96 10.11 -2.28 1.88
N LEU A 97 8.78 -2.29 2.10
CA LEU A 97 8.16 -2.80 3.33
C LEU A 97 8.56 -4.26 3.60
N HIS A 98 8.60 -5.09 2.56
CA HIS A 98 8.98 -6.49 2.69
C HIS A 98 10.48 -6.67 2.97
N LEU A 99 11.37 -6.03 2.20
CA LEU A 99 12.82 -6.24 2.30
C LEU A 99 13.43 -5.61 3.55
N SER A 100 12.84 -4.51 4.05
CA SER A 100 13.29 -3.84 5.28
C SER A 100 12.68 -4.42 6.57
N ALA A 101 11.72 -5.36 6.44
CA ALA A 101 10.83 -5.77 7.54
C ALA A 101 10.03 -4.62 8.18
N ALA A 102 10.01 -3.42 7.57
CA ALA A 102 9.29 -2.27 8.09
C ALA A 102 7.78 -2.51 8.13
N GLY A 103 7.22 -3.33 7.22
CA GLY A 103 5.79 -3.69 7.26
C GLY A 103 5.39 -4.30 8.61
N GLU A 104 6.10 -5.34 9.05
CA GLU A 104 5.82 -6.01 10.33
C GLU A 104 6.06 -5.11 11.55
N HIS A 105 6.95 -4.11 11.43
CA HIS A 105 7.14 -3.11 12.47
C HIS A 105 5.97 -2.12 12.53
N ILE A 106 5.56 -1.58 11.37
CA ILE A 106 4.45 -0.63 11.26
C ILE A 106 3.14 -1.27 11.73
N ASP A 107 2.84 -2.51 11.31
CA ASP A 107 1.63 -3.23 11.73
C ASP A 107 1.56 -3.38 13.25
N ARG A 108 2.70 -3.72 13.89
CA ARG A 108 2.78 -3.80 15.36
C ARG A 108 2.54 -2.46 16.03
N VAL A 109 3.16 -1.39 15.53
CA VAL A 109 2.96 -0.04 16.07
C VAL A 109 1.49 0.37 15.95
N ILE A 110 0.86 0.18 14.79
CA ILE A 110 -0.56 0.51 14.59
C ILE A 110 -1.43 -0.30 15.56
N GLN A 111 -1.20 -1.61 15.67
CA GLN A 111 -1.96 -2.49 16.57
C GLN A 111 -1.80 -2.08 18.04
N ASP A 112 -0.57 -1.78 18.49
CA ASP A 112 -0.30 -1.29 19.84
C ASP A 112 -1.09 0.00 20.12
N MET A 113 -1.13 0.92 19.16
CA MET A 113 -1.88 2.18 19.28
C MET A 113 -3.40 1.97 19.33
N GLU A 114 -3.95 1.04 18.56
CA GLU A 114 -5.37 0.68 18.61
C GLU A 114 -5.75 0.06 19.95
N ASN A 115 -4.92 -0.86 20.46
CA ASN A 115 -5.09 -1.46 21.77
C ASN A 115 -5.08 -0.40 22.89
N LEU A 116 -4.21 0.61 22.80
CA LEU A 116 -4.14 1.72 23.76
C LEU A 116 -5.35 2.66 23.71
N LYS A 117 -5.97 2.85 22.53
CA LYS A 117 -7.16 3.72 22.39
C LYS A 117 -8.41 3.11 23.01
N GLY A 118 -8.52 1.77 23.03
CA GLY A 118 -9.71 1.06 23.47
C GLY A 118 -9.56 0.19 24.73
N GLY A 119 -8.32 0.00 25.22
CA GLY A 119 -8.01 -0.92 26.31
C GLY A 119 -7.20 -0.29 27.45
N PRO A 120 -7.08 -0.98 28.59
CA PRO A 120 -6.29 -0.52 29.73
C PRO A 120 -4.79 -0.56 29.40
N VAL A 121 -4.06 0.39 29.97
CA VAL A 121 -2.59 0.38 29.96
C VAL A 121 -2.11 -0.82 30.77
N CYS A 122 -1.21 -1.62 30.19
CA CYS A 122 -0.60 -2.74 30.88
C CYS A 122 0.25 -2.24 32.07
N SER A 123 -0.05 -2.71 33.27
CA SER A 123 0.65 -2.34 34.50
C SER A 123 2.12 -2.82 34.55
N ASP A 124 2.49 -3.75 33.67
CA ASP A 124 3.85 -4.28 33.53
C ASP A 124 4.78 -3.39 32.68
N GLY A 125 4.29 -2.26 32.16
CA GLY A 125 5.06 -1.32 31.35
C GLY A 125 5.28 -1.75 29.90
N SER A 126 4.65 -2.84 29.44
CA SER A 126 4.73 -3.30 28.03
C SER A 126 4.01 -2.37 27.05
N SER A 127 3.11 -1.53 27.55
CA SER A 127 2.39 -0.52 26.76
C SER A 127 3.32 0.61 26.29
N ARG A 128 3.47 0.77 24.97
CA ARG A 128 4.34 1.79 24.33
C ARG A 128 3.72 3.20 24.32
N ILE A 129 3.29 3.68 25.48
CA ILE A 129 2.60 4.97 25.64
C ILE A 129 3.45 6.16 25.16
N GLY A 130 4.76 6.13 25.43
CA GLY A 130 5.66 7.20 25.02
C GLY A 130 5.68 7.42 23.50
N GLU A 131 5.70 6.33 22.73
CA GLU A 131 5.63 6.41 21.27
C GLU A 131 4.27 6.91 20.79
N TYR A 132 3.18 6.41 21.38
CA TYR A 132 1.83 6.88 21.07
C TYR A 132 1.68 8.39 21.29
N ILE A 133 2.15 8.91 22.42
CA ILE A 133 2.14 10.34 22.73
C ILE A 133 3.00 11.10 21.72
N ASN A 134 4.21 10.60 21.43
CA ASN A 134 5.11 11.26 20.48
C ASN A 134 4.48 11.36 19.08
N TYR A 135 3.88 10.27 18.58
CA TYR A 135 3.16 10.28 17.29
C TYR A 135 1.96 11.24 17.31
N LYS A 136 1.18 11.27 18.40
CA LYS A 136 0.06 12.20 18.53
C LYS A 136 0.51 13.65 18.55
N LEU A 137 1.54 13.99 19.31
CA LEU A 137 2.12 15.33 19.36
C LEU A 137 2.70 15.72 18.00
N ALA A 138 3.47 14.85 17.36
CA ALA A 138 4.03 15.08 16.03
C ALA A 138 2.93 15.35 14.99
N SER A 139 1.83 14.59 15.02
CA SER A 139 0.68 14.80 14.13
C SER A 139 -0.03 16.13 14.37
N GLN A 140 -0.14 16.58 15.62
CA GLN A 140 -0.77 17.87 15.96
C GLN A 140 0.11 19.08 15.64
N LEU A 141 1.43 18.89 15.70
CA LEU A 141 2.40 19.95 15.45
C LEU A 141 2.79 20.06 13.97
N GLY A 142 2.37 19.12 13.12
CA GLY A 142 2.72 19.07 11.70
C GLY A 142 4.13 18.51 11.42
N TRP A 143 4.72 17.81 12.37
CA TRP A 143 6.07 17.23 12.27
C TRP A 143 5.97 15.83 11.67
N THR A 144 5.51 15.71 10.43
CA THR A 144 5.52 14.42 9.69
C THR A 144 6.74 14.26 8.78
N HIS A 145 7.73 15.15 8.91
CA HIS A 145 9.03 15.01 8.24
C HIS A 145 10.13 15.12 9.28
N VAL A 146 10.69 13.98 9.72
CA VAL A 146 12.11 13.61 9.95
C VAL A 146 12.02 12.20 10.60
N TYR A 147 12.50 11.07 10.09
CA TYR A 147 13.66 10.70 9.26
C TYR A 147 13.28 9.58 8.29
#